data_AF-A0A926TZN4-F1
#
_entry.id   AF-A0A926TZN4-F1
#
_cell.length_a   1.000
_cell.length_b   1.000
_cell.length_c   1.000
_cell.angle_alpha   90.00
_cell.angle_beta   90.00
_cell.angle_gamma   90.00
#
_symmetry.space_group_name_H-M   'P 1'
#
loop_
_entity.id
_entity.type
_entity.pdbx_description
1 polymer ?
#
loop_
_entity_poly.entity_id
_entity_poly.type
_entity_poly.pdbx_seq_one_letter_code
_entity_poly.pdbx_strand_id
1 'polypeptide(L)'
;MDGGNTFRQAKFLGTAVLGNGNSPSVQIGDTIEGRERAEWYRFRIRGSSSLPTTPLLIFAGGEFVPRMEVFQAAGNRPGKRIARLDTVNSSVRRSLPQGTFFIKISGTPAPANSGQFATFAASISLFG
;
A
#
# COMPACT_ATOMS: atom_id res chain seq x y z
N MET A 1 5.00 -14.74 19.02
CA MET A 1 5.62 -14.22 17.78
C MET A 1 4.83 -12.97 17.45
N ASP A 2 5.41 -11.81 17.72
CA ASP A 2 4.73 -10.52 17.72
C ASP A 2 5.22 -9.69 16.52
N GLY A 3 4.30 -9.07 15.80
CA GLY A 3 4.60 -8.26 14.62
C GLY A 3 4.24 -9.00 13.34
N GLY A 4 3.35 -8.40 12.56
CA GLY A 4 2.93 -8.89 11.24
C GLY A 4 4.08 -9.00 10.26
N ASN A 5 3.78 -9.11 8.98
CA ASN A 5 4.82 -9.41 8.01
C ASN A 5 5.89 -8.28 7.94
N THR A 6 7.12 -8.63 7.54
CA THR A 6 8.18 -7.64 7.31
C THR A 6 8.25 -7.25 5.83
N PHE A 7 8.98 -6.18 5.48
CA PHE A 7 9.20 -5.83 4.06
C PHE A 7 9.84 -6.99 3.24
N ARG A 8 10.56 -7.91 3.90
CA ARG A 8 11.15 -9.10 3.27
C ARG A 8 10.09 -10.14 2.92
N GLN A 9 8.99 -10.16 3.65
CA GLN A 9 7.83 -11.03 3.48
C GLN A 9 6.68 -10.31 2.76
N ALA A 10 6.93 -9.11 2.22
CA ALA A 10 5.89 -8.29 1.61
C ALA A 10 5.11 -9.07 0.54
N LYS A 11 3.80 -9.19 0.73
CA LYS A 11 2.91 -9.92 -0.19
C LYS A 11 2.91 -9.25 -1.55
N PHE A 12 3.14 -10.02 -2.61
CA PHE A 12 3.15 -9.48 -3.97
C PHE A 12 1.73 -9.34 -4.50
N LEU A 13 1.34 -8.13 -4.85
CA LEU A 13 0.01 -7.79 -5.34
C LEU A 13 -0.12 -7.88 -6.87
N GLY A 14 1.01 -8.03 -7.58
CA GLY A 14 1.05 -8.12 -9.03
C GLY A 14 1.83 -6.99 -9.72
N THR A 15 1.74 -6.99 -11.04
CA THR A 15 2.36 -5.99 -11.92
C THR A 15 1.29 -5.20 -12.64
N ALA A 16 1.26 -3.89 -12.42
CA ALA A 16 0.44 -2.96 -13.18
C ALA A 16 1.20 -2.54 -14.44
N VAL A 17 0.63 -2.85 -15.61
CA VAL A 17 1.23 -2.54 -16.91
C VAL A 17 0.47 -1.36 -17.52
N LEU A 18 1.17 -0.24 -17.71
CA LEU A 18 0.66 0.97 -18.34
C LEU A 18 0.74 0.83 -19.86
N GLY A 19 -0.34 1.18 -20.55
CA GLY A 19 -0.44 1.17 -22.02
C GLY A 19 -1.65 1.98 -22.47
N ASN A 20 -1.74 2.22 -23.78
CA ASN A 20 -2.77 3.10 -24.37
C ASN A 20 -4.19 2.59 -24.03
N GLY A 21 -4.86 3.27 -23.10
CA GLY A 21 -6.24 3.00 -22.69
C GLY A 21 -6.42 2.10 -21.46
N ASN A 22 -5.36 1.55 -20.86
CA ASN A 22 -5.46 0.74 -19.65
C ASN A 22 -5.24 1.58 -18.38
N SER A 23 -6.20 1.52 -17.46
CA SER A 23 -6.08 2.07 -16.11
C SER A 23 -5.96 0.94 -15.07
N PRO A 24 -4.79 0.30 -14.94
CA PRO A 24 -4.63 -0.80 -14.00
C PRO A 24 -4.77 -0.31 -12.57
N SER A 25 -5.40 -1.11 -11.72
CA SER A 25 -5.47 -0.84 -10.29
C SER A 25 -4.85 -1.98 -9.49
N VAL A 26 -4.23 -1.62 -8.37
CA VAL A 26 -3.75 -2.57 -7.37
C VAL A 26 -4.65 -2.41 -6.15
N GLN A 27 -5.25 -3.50 -5.69
CA GLN A 27 -6.16 -3.51 -4.55
C GLN A 27 -5.58 -4.33 -3.41
N ILE A 28 -5.86 -3.89 -2.19
CA ILE A 28 -5.48 -4.53 -0.94
C ILE A 28 -6.69 -4.46 -0.02
N GLY A 29 -7.05 -5.57 0.59
CA GLY A 29 -8.02 -5.63 1.66
C GLY A 29 -7.56 -6.68 2.64
N ASP A 30 -7.39 -6.30 3.90
CA ASP A 30 -6.87 -7.22 4.91
C ASP A 30 -7.25 -6.77 6.33
N THR A 31 -6.90 -7.61 7.31
CA THR A 31 -7.03 -7.31 8.73
C THR A 31 -5.65 -7.34 9.37
N ILE A 32 -5.29 -6.31 10.13
CA ILE A 32 -4.16 -6.37 11.05
C ILE A 32 -4.65 -7.08 12.31
N GLU A 33 -4.10 -8.26 12.60
CA GLU A 33 -4.48 -9.02 13.79
C GLU A 33 -4.03 -8.29 15.08
N GLY A 34 -4.68 -8.56 16.21
CA GLY A 34 -4.44 -7.84 17.48
C GLY A 34 -3.01 -7.93 18.05
N ARG A 35 -2.12 -8.72 17.45
CA ARG A 35 -0.69 -8.82 17.81
C ARG A 35 0.24 -8.19 16.76
N GLU A 36 -0.30 -7.78 15.64
CA GLU A 36 0.42 -7.24 14.50
C GLU A 36 0.43 -5.71 14.54
N ARG A 37 1.57 -5.12 14.19
CA ARG A 37 1.74 -3.65 14.15
C ARG A 37 1.77 -3.09 12.74
N ALA A 38 2.08 -3.94 11.75
CA ALA A 38 2.16 -3.56 10.37
C ALA A 38 2.09 -4.76 9.44
N GLU A 39 1.53 -4.53 8.26
CA GLU A 39 1.55 -5.43 7.11
C GLU A 39 2.25 -4.73 5.94
N TRP A 40 3.07 -5.48 5.21
CA TRP A 40 3.76 -5.03 4.01
C TRP A 40 3.26 -5.74 2.77
N TYR A 41 3.17 -4.96 1.71
CA TYR A 41 2.82 -5.42 0.38
C TYR A 41 3.80 -4.84 -0.62
N ARG A 42 3.91 -5.47 -1.79
CA ARG A 42 4.74 -4.97 -2.88
C ARG A 42 4.03 -5.13 -4.21
N PHE A 43 4.26 -4.20 -5.12
CA PHE A 43 3.74 -4.24 -6.48
C PHE A 43 4.77 -3.64 -7.44
N ARG A 44 4.58 -3.88 -8.74
CA ARG A 44 5.48 -3.34 -9.78
C ARG A 44 4.68 -2.56 -10.81
N ILE A 45 5.20 -1.42 -11.24
CA ILE A 45 4.71 -0.65 -12.37
C ILE A 45 5.66 -0.86 -13.55
N ARG A 46 5.11 -1.21 -14.72
CA ARG A 46 5.82 -1.31 -16.01
C ARG A 46 5.06 -0.52 -17.07
N GLY A 47 5.72 -0.04 -18.13
CA GLY A 47 5.05 0.64 -19.25
C GLY A 47 6.00 1.44 -20.13
N SER A 48 5.48 2.37 -20.94
CA SER A 48 6.29 3.39 -21.62
C SER A 48 6.55 4.59 -20.69
N SER A 49 7.71 5.23 -20.82
CA SER A 49 8.14 6.33 -19.93
C SER A 49 7.39 7.65 -20.18
N SER A 50 6.62 7.73 -21.26
CA SER A 50 5.96 8.96 -21.72
C SER A 50 4.53 9.15 -21.19
N LEU A 51 3.95 8.18 -20.49
CA LEU A 51 2.60 8.31 -19.95
C LEU A 51 2.65 9.01 -18.58
N PRO A 52 2.02 10.19 -18.42
CA PRO A 52 1.99 10.90 -17.15
C PRO A 52 1.10 10.15 -16.16
N THR A 53 1.69 9.29 -15.35
CA THR A 53 0.93 8.64 -14.27
C THR A 53 0.82 9.58 -13.09
N THR A 54 -0.39 10.11 -12.88
CA THR A 54 -0.78 10.71 -11.60
C THR A 54 -1.78 9.79 -10.91
N PRO A 55 -1.35 8.62 -10.43
CA PRO A 55 -2.23 7.65 -9.82
C PRO A 55 -2.92 8.22 -8.59
N LEU A 56 -4.13 7.72 -8.37
CA LEU A 56 -4.90 7.98 -7.18
C LEU A 56 -4.66 6.84 -6.20
N LEU A 57 -4.07 7.17 -5.07
CA LEU A 57 -3.95 6.28 -3.94
C LEU A 57 -5.15 6.54 -3.04
N ILE A 58 -5.86 5.48 -2.66
CA ILE A 58 -7.01 5.54 -1.77
C ILE A 58 -6.72 4.60 -0.59
N PHE A 59 -6.98 5.08 0.61
CA PHE A 59 -6.82 4.32 1.83
C PHE A 59 -8.08 4.45 2.68
N ALA A 60 -8.74 3.32 2.91
CA ALA A 60 -9.87 3.16 3.81
C ALA A 60 -9.44 2.26 4.98
N GLY A 61 -8.77 2.85 5.96
CA GLY A 61 -8.44 2.17 7.21
C GLY A 61 -9.58 2.22 8.24
N GLY A 62 -9.71 1.22 9.09
CA GLY A 62 -10.54 1.30 10.29
C GLY A 62 -9.88 2.16 11.39
N GLU A 63 -10.60 2.38 12.50
CA GLU A 63 -10.15 3.15 13.67
C GLU A 63 -8.74 2.74 14.18
N PHE A 64 -8.41 1.45 14.05
CA PHE A 64 -7.16 0.87 14.51
C PHE A 64 -6.08 0.76 13.43
N VAL A 65 -6.38 1.10 12.16
CA VAL A 65 -5.43 1.15 11.04
C VAL A 65 -5.36 2.58 10.49
N PRO A 66 -4.63 3.51 11.13
CA PRO A 66 -4.68 4.90 10.70
C PRO A 66 -3.74 5.18 9.53
N ARG A 67 -2.78 4.30 9.19
CA ARG A 67 -1.67 4.70 8.32
C ARG A 67 -1.37 3.75 7.17
N MET A 68 -1.31 4.33 5.97
CA MET A 68 -0.69 3.76 4.78
C MET A 68 0.53 4.60 4.36
N GLU A 69 1.65 3.93 4.09
CA GLU A 69 2.86 4.53 3.53
C GLU A 69 3.26 3.80 2.24
N VAL A 70 3.71 4.54 1.24
CA VAL A 70 4.22 3.98 -0.02
C VAL A 70 5.68 4.38 -0.20
N PHE A 71 6.50 3.39 -0.55
CA PHE A 71 7.94 3.53 -0.76
C PHE A 71 8.32 3.07 -2.16
N GLN A 72 9.13 3.86 -2.85
CA GLN A 72 9.82 3.40 -4.05
C GLN A 72 10.98 2.49 -3.63
N ALA A 73 11.13 1.35 -4.29
CA ALA A 73 12.19 0.41 -3.99
C ALA A 73 13.57 0.98 -4.32
N ALA A 74 14.55 0.66 -3.46
CA ALA A 74 15.98 0.85 -3.73
C ALA A 74 16.63 -0.55 -3.76
N GLY A 75 16.62 -1.19 -4.93
CA GLY A 75 16.92 -2.62 -5.05
C GLY A 75 15.77 -3.47 -4.48
N ASN A 76 16.08 -4.39 -3.56
CA ASN A 76 15.11 -5.32 -2.96
C ASN A 76 14.53 -4.85 -1.62
N ARG A 77 14.60 -3.56 -1.31
CA ARG A 77 14.15 -2.98 -0.04
C ARG A 77 13.37 -1.68 -0.25
N PRO A 78 12.49 -1.30 0.70
CA PRO A 78 11.90 0.04 0.72
C PRO A 78 12.99 1.11 0.73
N GLY A 79 12.90 2.06 -0.20
CA GLY A 79 13.79 3.20 -0.32
C GLY A 79 13.07 4.49 0.08
N LYS A 80 12.90 5.40 -0.88
CA LYS A 80 12.28 6.71 -0.66
C LYS A 80 10.77 6.56 -0.40
N ARG A 81 10.27 7.16 0.69
CA ARG A 81 8.82 7.33 0.91
C ARG A 81 8.27 8.39 -0.05
N ILE A 82 7.21 8.06 -0.78
CA ILE A 82 6.62 8.92 -1.81
C ILE A 82 5.17 9.31 -1.51
N ALA A 83 4.50 8.54 -0.65
CA ALA A 83 3.17 8.87 -0.16
C ALA A 83 3.00 8.44 1.29
N ARG A 84 2.18 9.18 2.02
CA ARG A 84 1.73 8.88 3.37
C ARG A 84 0.29 9.35 3.50
N LEU A 85 -0.57 8.47 3.99
CA LEU A 85 -1.98 8.70 4.25
C LEU A 85 -2.23 8.30 5.70
N ASP A 86 -2.51 9.29 6.57
CA ASP A 86 -2.65 9.10 8.03
C ASP A 86 -4.11 9.18 8.51
N THR A 87 -5.05 9.39 7.59
CA THR A 87 -6.47 9.53 7.91
C THR A 87 -7.27 8.38 7.33
N VAL A 88 -8.23 7.90 8.13
CA VAL A 88 -9.29 6.99 7.72
C VAL A 88 -10.02 7.61 6.51
N ASN A 89 -10.17 6.83 5.44
CA ASN A 89 -10.81 7.26 4.18
C ASN A 89 -10.12 8.48 3.54
N SER A 90 -8.85 8.34 3.21
CA SER A 90 -8.07 9.37 2.55
C SER A 90 -7.68 9.00 1.14
N SER A 91 -7.42 10.01 0.32
CA SER A 91 -6.85 9.81 -1.01
C SER A 91 -5.79 10.85 -1.32
N VAL A 92 -4.81 10.47 -2.13
CA VAL A 92 -3.78 11.39 -2.61
C VAL A 92 -3.39 11.06 -4.03
N ARG A 93 -3.19 12.11 -4.83
CA ARG A 93 -2.59 12.03 -6.15
C ARG A 93 -1.08 12.20 -6.04
N ARG A 94 -0.32 11.19 -6.48
CA ARG A 94 1.15 11.21 -6.48
C ARG A 94 1.68 10.56 -7.72
N SER A 95 2.65 11.17 -8.39
CA SER A 95 3.30 10.51 -9.52
C SER A 95 4.07 9.27 -9.03
N LEU A 96 3.78 8.12 -9.63
CA LEU A 96 4.48 6.87 -9.36
C LEU A 96 5.20 6.46 -10.65
N PRO A 97 6.51 6.72 -10.77
CA PRO A 97 7.25 6.31 -11.96
C PRO A 97 7.27 4.78 -12.07
N GLN A 98 7.77 4.28 -13.18
CA GLN A 98 7.97 2.84 -13.31
C GLN A 98 8.94 2.31 -12.25
N GLY A 99 8.71 1.08 -11.79
CA GLY A 99 9.56 0.47 -10.78
C GLY A 99 8.81 -0.43 -9.82
N THR A 100 9.52 -0.89 -8.80
CA THR A 100 8.96 -1.66 -7.70
C THR A 100 8.61 -0.73 -6.54
N PHE A 101 7.48 -1.00 -5.90
CA PHE A 101 6.99 -0.23 -4.77
C PHE A 101 6.64 -1.16 -3.62
N PHE A 102 6.84 -0.65 -2.41
CA PHE A 102 6.41 -1.27 -1.17
C PHE A 102 5.33 -0.42 -0.53
N ILE A 103 4.32 -1.07 0.01
CA ILE A 103 3.24 -0.46 0.77
C ILE A 103 3.36 -1.00 2.18
N LYS A 104 3.35 -0.10 3.14
CA LYS A 104 3.27 -0.44 4.56
C LYS A 104 1.94 0.06 5.08
N ILE A 105 1.14 -0.85 5.60
CA ILE A 105 -0.07 -0.53 6.35
C ILE A 105 0.26 -0.76 7.80
N SER A 106 0.05 0.25 8.66
CA SER A 106 0.37 0.13 10.08
C SER A 106 -0.78 0.61 10.94
N GLY A 107 -0.99 -0.14 12.02
CA GLY A 107 -2.08 0.01 12.96
C GLY A 107 -1.59 0.10 14.39
N THR A 108 -2.44 0.64 15.25
CA THR A 108 -2.36 0.33 16.67
C THR A 108 -3.04 -1.02 16.87
N PRO A 109 -2.36 -2.03 17.44
CA PRO A 109 -3.03 -3.29 17.73
C PRO A 109 -4.24 -3.02 18.61
N ALA A 110 -5.37 -3.65 18.30
CA ALA A 110 -6.50 -3.68 19.21
C ALA A 110 -6.04 -4.24 20.58
N PRO A 111 -6.54 -3.72 21.72
CA PRO A 111 -6.18 -4.25 23.03
C PRO A 111 -6.38 -5.77 23.08
N ALA A 112 -5.40 -6.49 23.62
CA ALA A 112 -5.53 -7.94 23.80
C ALA A 112 -6.79 -8.22 24.64
N ASN A 113 -7.65 -9.12 24.13
CA ASN A 113 -8.95 -9.52 24.71
C ASN A 113 -10.14 -8.58 24.43
N SER A 114 -10.03 -7.57 23.56
CA SER A 114 -11.20 -6.74 23.20
C SER A 114 -12.11 -7.36 22.14
N GLY A 115 -11.67 -8.43 21.45
CA GLY A 115 -12.37 -8.98 20.29
C GLY A 115 -12.37 -8.05 19.06
N GLN A 116 -11.70 -6.90 19.14
CA GLN A 116 -11.63 -5.93 18.06
C GLN A 116 -10.54 -6.34 17.06
N PHE A 117 -10.85 -6.13 15.78
CA PHE A 117 -9.96 -6.38 14.66
C PHE A 117 -9.85 -5.12 13.80
N ALA A 118 -8.67 -4.92 13.20
CA ALA A 118 -8.34 -3.71 12.49
C ALA A 118 -8.35 -3.97 10.98
N THR A 119 -9.52 -3.85 10.34
CA THR A 119 -9.66 -4.04 8.89
C THR A 119 -9.22 -2.79 8.14
N PHE A 120 -8.72 -2.99 6.92
CA PHE A 120 -8.47 -1.91 5.99
C PHE A 120 -8.68 -2.35 4.55
N ALA A 121 -8.93 -1.37 3.70
CA ALA A 121 -8.83 -1.49 2.25
C ALA A 121 -7.96 -0.37 1.70
N ALA A 122 -7.14 -0.68 0.71
CA ALA A 122 -6.34 0.29 -0.02
C ALA A 122 -6.41 -0.01 -1.51
N SER A 123 -6.44 1.04 -2.33
CA SER A 123 -6.32 0.90 -3.77
C SER A 123 -5.35 1.91 -4.35
N ILE A 124 -4.65 1.51 -5.39
CA ILE A 124 -3.78 2.37 -6.19
C ILE A 124 -4.27 2.25 -7.62
N SER A 125 -4.98 3.26 -8.10
CA SER A 125 -5.45 3.34 -9.48
C SER A 125 -4.43 4.10 -10.31
N LEU A 126 -3.81 3.43 -11.28
CA LEU A 126 -2.91 4.06 -12.24
C LEU A 126 -3.71 4.51 -13.46
N PHE A 127 -3.53 5.77 -13.84
CA PHE A 127 -4.08 6.32 -15.08
C PHE A 127 -2.93 6.48 -16.06
N GLY A 128 -3.07 5.89 -17.24
CA GLY A 128 -2.13 5.99 -18.37
C GLY A 128 -2.57 7.06 -19.36
#